data_AF-A0A542E866-F1
#
_entry.id   AF-A0A542E866-F1
#
_cell.length_a   1.000
_cell.length_b   1.000
_cell.length_c   1.000
_cell.angle_alpha   90.00
_cell.angle_beta   90.00
_cell.angle_gamma   90.00
#
_symmetry.space_group_name_H-M   'P 1'
#
loop_
_entity.id
_entity.type
_entity.pdbx_description
1 polymer ?
#
loop_
_entity_poly.entity_id
_entity_poly.type
_entity_poly.pdbx_seq_one_letter_code
_entity_poly.pdbx_strand_id
1 'polypeptide(L)'
;MATYRSLVVILALLAPTDQPTASYSCRADTKFGKHTLSLRQGIDAQAPPVVSANTRFTIAINSQPGSLPTEVKGFKLQEVRDLTLRVPVPANASYVSARLLGGSGLNSTPSVQLEGNTAVLTVPGPIPGGASYQLPTLSVRLKSGRRGTTIETKLKGTSYDDPGLTLQAKIKWKFLSTTAPVACYPDPNPALTRTSVR
;
A
#
# COMPACT_ATOMS: atom_id res chain seq x y z
N MET A 1 -26.88 58.21 -1.92
CA MET A 1 -26.12 57.22 -1.12
C MET A 1 -26.77 55.86 -1.29
N ALA A 2 -26.15 54.96 -2.06
CA ALA A 2 -26.44 53.52 -2.07
C ALA A 2 -25.24 52.82 -2.71
N THR A 3 -24.27 52.42 -1.88
CA THR A 3 -23.07 51.69 -2.28
C THR A 3 -23.41 50.19 -2.34
N TYR A 4 -23.47 49.63 -3.54
CA TYR A 4 -23.56 48.18 -3.73
C TYR A 4 -22.20 47.54 -3.39
N ARG A 5 -22.14 46.78 -2.29
CA ARG A 5 -20.99 45.92 -1.96
C ARG A 5 -21.18 44.58 -2.67
N SER A 6 -20.37 44.33 -3.70
CA SER A 6 -20.26 43.00 -4.33
C SER A 6 -19.70 41.98 -3.33
N LEU A 7 -20.48 40.94 -3.03
CA LEU A 7 -19.97 39.71 -2.43
C LEU A 7 -19.22 38.91 -3.50
N VAL A 8 -17.91 38.78 -3.37
CA VAL A 8 -17.13 37.80 -4.13
C VAL A 8 -17.19 36.48 -3.36
N VAL A 9 -17.98 35.54 -3.86
CA VAL A 9 -17.98 34.15 -3.39
C VAL A 9 -16.75 33.47 -3.98
N ILE A 10 -15.72 33.23 -3.16
CA ILE A 10 -14.57 32.42 -3.54
C ILE A 10 -15.02 30.95 -3.49
N LEU A 11 -15.37 30.39 -4.64
CA LEU A 11 -15.49 28.93 -4.81
C LEU A 11 -14.07 28.36 -4.69
N ALA A 12 -13.75 27.73 -3.56
CA ALA A 12 -12.59 26.85 -3.47
C ALA A 12 -12.87 25.63 -4.38
N LEU A 13 -12.26 25.59 -5.57
CA LEU A 13 -12.23 24.37 -6.37
C LEU A 13 -11.49 23.31 -5.54
N LEU A 14 -12.22 22.33 -5.04
CA LEU A 14 -11.63 21.06 -4.64
C LEU A 14 -11.03 20.45 -5.90
N ALA A 15 -9.69 20.56 -6.04
CA ALA A 15 -9.00 19.80 -7.07
C ALA A 15 -9.34 18.32 -6.85
N PRO A 16 -9.67 17.55 -7.91
CA PRO A 16 -9.70 16.11 -7.78
C PRO A 16 -8.31 15.69 -7.32
N THR A 17 -8.24 15.08 -6.13
CA THR A 17 -7.00 14.43 -5.69
C THR A 17 -6.81 13.25 -6.61
N ASP A 18 -6.05 13.43 -7.69
CA ASP A 18 -5.56 12.35 -8.53
C ASP A 18 -4.53 11.58 -7.69
N GLN A 19 -5.02 10.80 -6.73
CA GLN A 19 -4.19 10.09 -5.78
C GLN A 19 -3.46 8.97 -6.53
N PRO A 20 -2.15 8.81 -6.32
CA PRO A 20 -1.38 7.82 -7.04
C PRO A 20 -1.94 6.42 -6.80
N THR A 21 -2.50 5.82 -7.84
CA THR A 21 -3.00 4.44 -7.78
C THR A 21 -1.84 3.50 -8.04
N ALA A 22 -1.50 2.66 -7.06
CA ALA A 22 -0.56 1.57 -7.28
C ALA A 22 -1.26 0.45 -8.04
N SER A 23 -0.75 0.13 -9.23
CA SER A 23 -1.19 -1.03 -10.01
C SER A 23 -0.26 -2.20 -9.70
N TYR A 24 -0.84 -3.32 -9.30
CA TYR A 24 -0.12 -4.56 -9.03
C TYR A 24 -0.49 -5.61 -10.06
N SER A 25 0.53 -6.27 -10.60
CA SER A 25 0.40 -7.50 -11.36
C SER A 25 0.47 -8.68 -10.39
N CYS A 26 -0.59 -9.48 -10.33
CA CYS A 26 -0.76 -10.55 -9.35
C CYS A 26 -0.91 -11.90 -10.04
N ARG A 27 -0.28 -12.94 -9.48
CA ARG A 27 -0.39 -14.33 -9.89
C ARG A 27 -0.90 -15.16 -8.73
N ALA A 28 -2.09 -15.75 -8.91
CA ALA A 28 -2.63 -16.76 -8.01
C ALA A 28 -2.23 -18.14 -8.54
N ASP A 29 -1.56 -18.93 -7.72
CA ASP A 29 -1.26 -20.33 -8.02
C ASP A 29 -2.32 -21.21 -7.37
N THR A 30 -3.26 -21.71 -8.18
CA THR A 30 -4.35 -22.55 -7.67
C THR A 30 -4.10 -24.00 -8.08
N LYS A 31 -4.75 -24.93 -7.39
CA LYS A 31 -4.77 -26.35 -7.81
C LYS A 31 -5.38 -26.57 -9.21
N PHE A 32 -6.06 -25.56 -9.76
CA PHE A 32 -6.69 -25.58 -11.08
C PHE A 32 -5.85 -24.85 -12.15
N GLY A 33 -4.68 -24.34 -11.78
CA GLY A 33 -3.78 -23.61 -12.66
C GLY A 33 -3.37 -22.24 -12.12
N LYS A 34 -2.43 -21.63 -12.85
CA LYS A 34 -1.92 -20.28 -12.55
C LYS A 34 -2.81 -19.25 -13.23
N HIS A 35 -3.27 -18.27 -12.45
CA HIS A 35 -4.11 -17.20 -12.95
C HIS A 35 -3.46 -15.85 -12.66
N THR A 36 -3.29 -15.04 -13.70
CA THR A 36 -2.90 -13.64 -13.55
C THR A 36 -4.13 -12.76 -13.38
N LEU A 37 -4.01 -11.75 -12.52
CA LEU A 37 -5.00 -10.72 -12.27
C LEU A 37 -4.29 -9.40 -11.98
N SER A 38 -4.96 -8.29 -12.26
CA SER A 38 -4.46 -6.96 -11.92
C SER A 38 -5.21 -6.45 -10.70
N LEU A 39 -4.48 -5.98 -9.70
CA LEU A 39 -5.03 -5.36 -8.50
C LEU A 39 -4.67 -3.88 -8.51
N ARG A 40 -5.68 -3.01 -8.43
CA ARG A 40 -5.47 -1.57 -8.24
C ARG A 40 -5.76 -1.21 -6.80
N GLN A 41 -4.79 -0.59 -6.15
CA GLN A 41 -4.91 -0.12 -4.78
C GLN A 41 -4.64 1.38 -4.76
N GLY A 42 -5.60 2.16 -4.26
CA GLY A 42 -5.36 3.58 -3.99
C GLY A 42 -4.32 3.70 -2.88
N ILE A 43 -3.23 4.40 -3.16
CA ILE A 43 -2.16 4.67 -2.21
C ILE A 43 -2.01 6.18 -2.09
N ASP A 44 -1.99 6.68 -0.86
CA ASP A 44 -1.61 8.04 -0.55
C ASP A 44 -0.32 8.00 0.26
N ALA A 45 0.78 8.38 -0.36
CA ALA A 45 2.08 8.40 0.27
C ALA A 45 2.53 9.84 0.51
N GLN A 46 2.97 10.10 1.74
CA GLN A 46 3.33 11.44 2.20
C GLN A 46 4.75 11.42 2.78
N ALA A 47 5.56 12.40 2.37
CA ALA A 47 6.87 12.66 2.91
C ALA A 47 7.19 14.16 2.76
N PRO A 48 8.02 14.75 3.65
CA PRO A 48 8.49 16.12 3.45
C PRO A 48 9.22 16.26 2.10
N PRO A 49 8.97 17.31 1.30
CA PRO A 49 9.62 17.48 0.01
C PRO A 49 11.12 17.76 0.15
N VAL A 50 11.54 18.33 1.29
CA VAL A 50 12.93 18.67 1.60
C VAL A 50 13.22 18.33 3.07
N VAL A 51 14.39 17.77 3.33
CA VAL A 51 14.92 17.54 4.69
C VAL A 51 16.40 17.92 4.74
N SER A 52 16.89 18.34 5.90
CA SER A 52 18.33 18.57 6.07
C SER A 52 19.09 17.25 6.16
N ALA A 53 20.35 17.23 5.75
CA ALA A 53 21.22 16.07 5.90
C ALA A 53 21.32 15.59 7.36
N ASN A 54 21.41 14.26 7.55
CA ASN A 54 21.51 13.60 8.86
C ASN A 54 20.35 13.86 9.84
N THR A 55 19.21 14.34 9.38
CA THR A 55 18.03 14.59 10.23
C THR A 55 17.00 13.48 10.16
N ARG A 56 16.18 13.35 11.20
CA ARG A 56 15.10 12.36 11.24
C ARG A 56 13.84 12.93 10.61
N PHE A 57 13.18 12.16 9.77
CA PHE A 57 11.91 12.50 9.15
C PHE A 57 11.02 11.26 9.04
N THR A 58 9.77 11.45 8.67
CA THR A 58 8.79 10.37 8.58
C THR A 58 8.18 10.31 7.18
N ILE A 59 8.03 9.09 6.68
CA ILE A 59 7.27 8.76 5.49
C ILE A 59 6.02 8.01 5.95
N ALA A 60 4.86 8.38 5.44
CA ALA A 60 3.61 7.69 5.69
C ALA A 60 3.10 7.12 4.36
N ILE A 61 2.69 5.85 4.38
CA ILE A 61 2.04 5.18 3.26
C ILE A 61 0.66 4.77 3.75
N ASN A 62 -0.36 5.46 3.25
CA ASN A 62 -1.74 5.19 3.54
C ASN A 62 -2.37 4.43 2.38
N SER A 63 -3.09 3.35 2.70
CA SER A 63 -3.87 2.61 1.72
C SER A 63 -5.32 3.05 1.83
N GLN A 64 -5.91 3.40 0.68
CA GLN A 64 -7.33 3.73 0.63
C GLN A 64 -8.18 2.51 1.04
N PRO A 65 -9.37 2.72 1.64
CA PRO A 65 -10.31 1.65 1.89
C PRO A 65 -10.60 0.87 0.60
N GLY A 66 -10.64 -0.45 0.72
CA GLY A 66 -10.93 -1.36 -0.37
C GLY A 66 -12.05 -2.31 -0.02
N SER A 67 -12.49 -3.08 -1.01
CA SER A 67 -13.44 -4.19 -0.83
C SER A 67 -12.89 -5.42 -1.50
N LEU A 68 -12.96 -6.57 -0.81
CA LEU A 68 -12.66 -7.85 -1.45
C LEU A 68 -13.87 -8.27 -2.28
N PRO A 69 -13.68 -8.77 -3.52
CA PRO A 69 -14.78 -9.31 -4.28
C PRO A 69 -15.31 -10.59 -3.61
N THR A 70 -16.60 -10.88 -3.77
CA THR A 70 -17.18 -12.16 -3.32
C THR A 70 -16.79 -13.31 -4.24
N GLU A 71 -16.34 -13.01 -5.47
CA GLU A 71 -16.02 -13.98 -6.50
C GLU A 71 -14.86 -13.51 -7.37
N VAL A 72 -13.98 -14.44 -7.75
CA VAL A 72 -12.87 -14.19 -8.67
C VAL A 72 -12.89 -15.27 -9.74
N LYS A 73 -13.15 -14.90 -11.00
CA LYS A 73 -13.14 -15.80 -12.17
C LYS A 73 -13.98 -17.08 -11.98
N GLY A 74 -15.19 -17.00 -11.42
CA GLY A 74 -16.04 -18.18 -11.20
C GLY A 74 -15.87 -18.87 -9.84
N PHE A 75 -14.89 -18.44 -9.04
CA PHE A 75 -14.57 -19.01 -7.74
C PHE A 75 -15.04 -18.10 -6.62
N LYS A 76 -15.83 -18.62 -5.67
CA LYS A 76 -16.27 -17.84 -4.50
C LYS A 76 -15.07 -17.58 -3.59
N LEU A 77 -14.71 -16.31 -3.40
CA LEU A 77 -13.68 -15.92 -2.44
C LEU A 77 -14.28 -16.01 -1.04
N GLN A 78 -13.75 -16.90 -0.21
CA GLN A 78 -14.20 -17.04 1.17
C GLN A 78 -13.50 -16.04 2.08
N GLU A 79 -12.18 -15.95 1.95
CA GLU A 79 -11.36 -15.09 2.80
C GLU A 79 -9.96 -14.91 2.20
N VAL A 80 -9.30 -13.85 2.65
CA VAL A 80 -7.88 -13.57 2.45
C VAL A 80 -7.18 -13.56 3.80
N ARG A 81 -6.01 -14.20 3.88
CA ARG A 81 -5.17 -14.26 5.09
C ARG A 81 -3.70 -14.10 4.75
N ASP A 82 -2.89 -13.90 5.78
CA ASP A 82 -1.43 -13.81 5.70
C ASP A 82 -0.95 -12.76 4.67
N LEU A 83 -1.65 -11.62 4.60
CA LEU A 83 -1.29 -10.54 3.69
C LEU A 83 0.02 -9.93 4.17
N THR A 84 1.01 -9.88 3.28
CA THR A 84 2.32 -9.32 3.57
C THR A 84 2.65 -8.26 2.53
N LEU A 85 2.79 -7.01 2.96
CA LEU A 85 3.23 -5.88 2.13
C LEU A 85 4.67 -5.50 2.49
N ARG A 86 5.53 -5.43 1.48
CA ARG A 86 6.96 -5.17 1.62
C ARG A 86 7.28 -3.78 1.09
N VAL A 87 7.87 -2.95 1.94
CA VAL A 87 8.31 -1.59 1.61
C VAL A 87 9.80 -1.47 1.88
N PRO A 88 10.64 -1.31 0.85
CA PRO A 88 12.08 -1.20 1.05
C PRO A 88 12.41 0.14 1.72
N VAL A 89 13.41 0.14 2.60
CA VAL A 89 13.98 1.38 3.11
C VAL A 89 14.64 2.09 1.92
N PRO A 90 14.26 3.35 1.61
CA PRO A 90 14.81 4.09 0.48
C PRO A 90 16.33 4.20 0.52
N ALA A 91 16.95 4.22 -0.66
CA ALA A 91 18.36 4.62 -0.78
C ALA A 91 18.56 6.04 -0.22
N ASN A 92 19.78 6.34 0.23
CA ASN A 92 20.14 7.62 0.86
C ASN A 92 19.38 7.93 2.17
N ALA A 93 18.77 6.92 2.79
CA ALA A 93 18.18 7.00 4.11
C ALA A 93 18.56 5.76 4.94
N SER A 94 18.51 5.89 6.26
CA SER A 94 18.63 4.74 7.17
C SER A 94 17.37 4.60 8.02
N TYR A 95 16.98 3.34 8.28
CA TYR A 95 15.82 3.02 9.08
C TYR A 95 16.02 3.42 10.55
N VAL A 96 14.98 3.97 11.16
CA VAL A 96 14.93 4.23 12.60
C VAL A 96 13.88 3.34 13.26
N SER A 97 12.64 3.40 12.78
CA SER A 97 11.50 2.67 13.36
C SER A 97 10.33 2.68 12.38
N ALA A 98 9.44 1.71 12.47
CA ALA A 98 8.15 1.70 11.79
C ALA A 98 7.04 1.48 12.80
N ARG A 99 5.88 2.06 12.51
CA ARG A 99 4.65 1.85 13.28
C ARG A 99 3.45 1.82 12.34
N LEU A 100 2.38 1.19 12.82
CA LEU A 100 1.11 1.10 12.13
C LEU A 100 0.09 1.98 12.84
N LEU A 101 -0.73 2.70 12.06
CA LEU A 101 -1.76 3.60 12.57
C LEU A 101 -3.10 3.27 11.92
N GLY A 102 -4.15 3.13 12.73
CA GLY A 102 -5.50 2.84 12.25
C GLY A 102 -5.64 1.45 11.64
N GLY A 103 -6.44 1.36 10.57
CA GLY A 103 -6.86 0.11 9.94
C GLY A 103 -8.21 -0.39 10.46
N SER A 104 -8.98 -1.05 9.60
CA SER A 104 -10.33 -1.53 9.92
C SER A 104 -10.72 -2.73 9.04
N GLY A 105 -11.68 -3.54 9.52
CA GLY A 105 -12.18 -4.70 8.75
C GLY A 105 -11.17 -5.84 8.55
N LEU A 106 -10.04 -5.83 9.26
CA LEU A 106 -8.97 -6.82 9.09
C LEU A 106 -9.15 -8.10 9.92
N ASN A 107 -10.08 -8.08 10.88
CA ASN A 107 -10.38 -9.18 11.80
C ASN A 107 -9.14 -9.81 12.46
N SER A 108 -8.11 -8.99 12.67
CA SER A 108 -6.79 -9.37 13.20
C SER A 108 -6.00 -8.12 13.56
N THR A 109 -4.91 -8.29 14.31
CA THR A 109 -3.97 -7.22 14.62
C THR A 109 -2.84 -7.22 13.60
N PRO A 110 -2.68 -6.16 12.80
CA PRO A 110 -1.57 -6.06 11.87
C PRO A 110 -0.26 -5.75 12.63
N SER A 111 0.87 -6.21 12.10
CA SER A 111 2.19 -5.99 12.66
C SER A 111 3.17 -5.48 11.60
N VAL A 112 4.20 -4.75 12.02
CA VAL A 112 5.30 -4.34 11.14
C VAL A 112 6.64 -4.74 11.73
N GLN A 113 7.52 -5.32 10.92
CA GLN A 113 8.87 -5.70 11.30
C GLN A 113 9.87 -5.28 10.22
N LEU A 114 11.13 -5.07 10.60
CA LEU A 114 12.21 -4.83 9.65
C LEU A 114 12.90 -6.16 9.34
N GLU A 115 12.83 -6.59 8.09
CA GLU A 115 13.57 -7.76 7.59
C GLU A 115 14.68 -7.28 6.65
N GLY A 116 15.93 -7.36 7.12
CA GLY A 116 17.07 -6.78 6.42
C GLY A 116 16.89 -5.27 6.23
N ASN A 117 16.70 -4.83 4.99
CA ASN A 117 16.46 -3.42 4.65
C ASN A 117 15.02 -3.16 4.15
N THR A 118 14.05 -4.00 4.55
CA THR A 118 12.66 -3.93 4.11
C THR A 118 11.72 -3.91 5.30
N ALA A 119 10.86 -2.91 5.39
CA ALA A 119 9.74 -2.91 6.33
C ALA A 119 8.64 -3.84 5.80
N VAL A 120 8.29 -4.84 6.59
CA VAL A 120 7.31 -5.87 6.24
C VAL A 120 6.09 -5.68 7.12
N LEU A 121 4.98 -5.26 6.50
CA LEU A 121 3.66 -5.19 7.11
C LEU A 121 2.97 -6.54 6.92
N THR A 122 2.53 -7.17 8.01
CA THR A 122 1.78 -8.43 8.00
C THR A 122 0.39 -8.20 8.56
N VAL A 123 -0.63 -8.71 7.86
CA VAL A 123 -2.02 -8.76 8.30
C VAL A 123 -2.44 -10.24 8.30
N PRO A 124 -2.53 -10.88 9.48
CA PRO A 124 -2.87 -12.31 9.56
C PRO A 124 -4.24 -12.64 8.95
N GLY A 125 -5.22 -11.75 9.09
CA GLY A 125 -6.61 -12.03 8.73
C GLY A 125 -7.27 -13.01 9.73
N PRO A 126 -8.39 -13.65 9.36
CA PRO A 126 -8.98 -13.71 8.04
C PRO A 126 -9.85 -12.50 7.69
N ILE A 127 -9.68 -11.95 6.48
CA ILE A 127 -10.55 -10.92 5.90
C ILE A 127 -11.58 -11.62 5.00
N PRO A 128 -12.89 -11.59 5.32
CA PRO A 128 -13.91 -12.28 4.53
C PRO A 128 -14.04 -11.73 3.10
N GLY A 129 -14.32 -12.60 2.14
CA GLY A 129 -14.70 -12.17 0.78
C GLY A 129 -16.00 -11.34 0.80
N GLY A 130 -16.04 -10.26 0.04
CA GLY A 130 -17.14 -9.28 0.10
C GLY A 130 -17.01 -8.23 1.21
N ALA A 131 -16.05 -8.37 2.13
CA ALA A 131 -15.86 -7.39 3.20
C ALA A 131 -15.17 -6.11 2.68
N SER A 132 -15.58 -4.97 3.24
CA SER A 132 -14.81 -3.73 3.18
C SER A 132 -13.69 -3.79 4.21
N TYR A 133 -12.50 -3.34 3.83
CA TYR A 133 -11.32 -3.33 4.68
C TYR A 133 -10.49 -2.08 4.43
N GLN A 134 -9.70 -1.69 5.42
CA GLN A 134 -8.69 -0.66 5.28
C GLN A 134 -7.41 -1.14 5.96
N LEU A 135 -6.32 -1.20 5.19
CA LEU A 135 -5.01 -1.51 5.75
C LEU A 135 -4.53 -0.35 6.63
N PRO A 136 -3.77 -0.63 7.71
CA PRO A 136 -3.23 0.44 8.54
C PRO A 136 -2.26 1.31 7.73
N THR A 137 -2.18 2.58 8.09
CA THR A 137 -1.15 3.47 7.55
C THR A 137 0.21 3.04 8.09
N LEU A 138 1.15 2.75 7.19
CA LEU A 138 2.53 2.45 7.52
C LEU A 138 3.30 3.77 7.69
N SER A 139 3.74 4.05 8.92
CA SER A 139 4.57 5.22 9.24
C SER A 139 5.99 4.77 9.53
N VAL A 140 6.91 5.11 8.62
CA VAL A 140 8.34 4.77 8.73
C VAL A 140 9.13 6.03 9.08
N ARG A 141 9.83 5.99 10.21
CA ARG A 141 10.79 7.01 10.59
C ARG A 141 12.16 6.64 10.03
N LEU A 142 12.76 7.60 9.34
CA LEU A 142 14.04 7.46 8.67
C LEU A 142 15.00 8.55 9.14
N LYS A 143 16.29 8.34 8.92
CA LYS A 143 17.33 9.37 9.00
C LYS A 143 17.87 9.63 7.61
N SER A 144 17.85 10.89 7.17
CA SER A 144 18.35 11.30 5.86
C SER A 144 19.87 11.11 5.76
N GLY A 145 20.33 10.85 4.55
CA GLY A 145 21.74 10.68 4.22
C GLY A 145 22.43 12.02 3.93
N ARG A 146 23.33 11.99 2.94
CA ARG A 146 24.19 13.11 2.57
C ARG A 146 23.39 14.22 1.85
N ARG A 147 23.81 15.47 2.05
CA ARG A 147 23.30 16.63 1.29
C ARG A 147 23.51 16.40 -0.21
N GLY A 148 22.56 16.87 -1.02
CA GLY A 148 22.58 16.73 -2.48
C GLY A 148 22.04 15.40 -2.99
N THR A 149 21.59 14.50 -2.11
CA THR A 149 20.96 13.23 -2.50
C THR A 149 19.43 13.34 -2.55
N THR A 150 18.80 12.43 -3.28
CA THR A 150 17.35 12.28 -3.34
C THR A 150 16.95 10.95 -2.72
N ILE A 151 15.90 10.99 -1.91
CA ILE A 151 15.27 9.83 -1.30
C ILE A 151 13.97 9.57 -2.04
N GLU A 152 13.87 8.42 -2.71
CA GLU A 152 12.65 7.99 -3.40
C GLU A 152 12.00 6.83 -2.65
N THR A 153 10.73 6.99 -2.27
CA THR A 153 9.95 5.88 -1.69
C THR A 153 9.29 5.09 -2.81
N LYS A 154 9.47 3.78 -2.82
CA LYS A 154 8.85 2.85 -3.78
C LYS A 154 8.25 1.67 -3.04
N LEU A 155 7.40 0.92 -3.72
CA LEU A 155 6.94 -0.38 -3.24
C LEU A 155 7.98 -1.44 -3.60
N LYS A 156 8.11 -2.51 -2.81
CA LYS A 156 9.01 -3.62 -3.18
C LYS A 156 8.40 -4.40 -4.34
N GLY A 157 9.24 -5.17 -5.02
CA GLY A 157 8.86 -6.21 -5.95
C GLY A 157 9.05 -5.83 -7.40
N THR A 158 9.48 -6.80 -8.19
CA THR A 158 9.80 -6.65 -9.63
C THR A 158 9.29 -7.81 -10.47
N SER A 159 8.93 -8.93 -9.83
CA SER A 159 8.41 -10.12 -10.48
C SER A 159 7.55 -10.93 -9.52
N TYR A 160 6.95 -12.02 -9.99
CA TYR A 160 6.20 -12.93 -9.12
C TYR A 160 7.09 -13.73 -8.16
N ASP A 161 8.41 -13.79 -8.42
CA ASP A 161 9.38 -14.52 -7.60
C ASP A 161 10.13 -13.56 -6.63
N ASP A 162 10.09 -12.25 -6.89
CA ASP A 162 10.38 -11.16 -5.93
C ASP A 162 9.12 -10.29 -5.75
N PRO A 163 8.09 -10.78 -5.03
CA PRO A 163 6.85 -10.04 -4.85
C PRO A 163 6.97 -8.92 -3.82
N GLY A 164 6.23 -7.83 -4.06
CA GLY A 164 6.03 -6.74 -3.12
C GLY A 164 4.86 -6.95 -2.17
N LEU A 165 3.88 -7.74 -2.62
CA LEU A 165 2.68 -8.05 -1.89
C LEU A 165 2.39 -9.55 -2.04
N THR A 166 2.19 -10.25 -0.95
CA THR A 166 1.75 -11.65 -0.96
C THR A 166 0.52 -11.82 -0.08
N LEU A 167 -0.32 -12.80 -0.41
CA LEU A 167 -1.48 -13.17 0.40
C LEU A 167 -1.90 -14.61 0.11
N GLN A 168 -2.70 -15.20 0.98
CA GLN A 168 -3.35 -16.49 0.76
C GLN A 168 -4.84 -16.28 0.55
N ALA A 169 -5.35 -16.67 -0.61
CA ALA A 169 -6.77 -16.57 -0.94
C ALA A 169 -7.43 -17.94 -0.78
N LYS A 170 -8.41 -18.05 0.12
CA LYS A 170 -9.23 -19.25 0.25
C LYS A 170 -10.44 -19.11 -0.65
N ILE A 171 -10.55 -20.02 -1.62
CA ILE A 171 -11.61 -20.03 -2.62
C ILE A 171 -12.44 -21.32 -2.52
N LYS A 172 -13.73 -21.21 -2.84
CA LYS A 172 -14.67 -22.33 -2.87
C LYS A 172 -15.27 -22.47 -4.26
N TRP A 173 -15.27 -23.69 -4.78
CA TRP A 173 -15.95 -24.06 -6.01
C TRP A 173 -16.83 -25.27 -5.77
N LYS A 174 -18.15 -25.10 -5.93
CA LYS A 174 -19.18 -26.10 -5.59
C LYS A 174 -18.95 -26.67 -4.17
N PHE A 175 -18.43 -27.89 -4.07
CA PHE A 175 -18.19 -28.61 -2.80
C PHE A 175 -16.72 -28.61 -2.36
N LEU A 176 -15.79 -28.12 -3.19
CA LEU A 176 -14.35 -28.12 -2.91
C LEU A 176 -13.89 -26.73 -2.43
N SER A 177 -13.06 -26.71 -1.40
CA SER A 177 -12.38 -25.48 -0.93
C SER A 177 -10.88 -25.66 -1.09
N THR A 178 -10.20 -24.64 -1.60
CA THR A 178 -8.74 -24.64 -1.72
C THR A 178 -8.18 -23.29 -1.35
N THR A 179 -6.97 -23.29 -0.81
CA THR A 179 -6.17 -22.08 -0.61
C THR A 179 -5.22 -21.92 -1.79
N ALA A 180 -5.08 -20.70 -2.27
CA ALA A 180 -4.19 -20.32 -3.35
C ALA A 180 -3.24 -19.21 -2.87
N PRO A 181 -1.91 -19.44 -2.88
CA PRO A 181 -0.97 -18.35 -2.70
C PRO A 181 -1.09 -17.37 -3.86
N VAL A 182 -1.06 -16.09 -3.52
CA VAL A 182 -1.07 -14.98 -4.47
C VAL A 182 0.19 -14.16 -4.24
N ALA A 183 0.93 -13.94 -5.33
CA ALA A 183 2.13 -13.11 -5.35
C ALA A 183 1.91 -11.94 -6.31
N CYS A 184 2.19 -10.74 -5.85
CA CYS A 184 1.94 -9.50 -6.57
C CYS A 184 3.19 -8.62 -6.56
N TYR A 185 3.47 -7.97 -7.68
CA TYR A 185 4.48 -6.92 -7.77
C TYR A 185 3.88 -5.66 -8.42
N PRO A 186 4.32 -4.46 -8.01
CA PRO A 186 3.86 -3.21 -8.61
C PRO A 186 4.35 -3.09 -10.06
N ASP A 187 3.43 -2.81 -10.99
CA ASP A 187 3.72 -2.64 -12.42
C ASP A 187 2.74 -1.63 -13.05
N PRO A 188 3.20 -0.41 -13.42
CA PRO A 188 4.53 0.13 -13.18
C PRO A 188 4.78 0.44 -11.69
N ASN A 189 6.06 0.58 -11.29
CA ASN A 189 6.46 0.92 -9.91
C ASN A 189 7.14 2.32 -9.83
N PRO A 190 6.39 3.41 -10.01
CA PRO A 190 6.92 4.76 -9.87
C PRO A 190 7.27 5.07 -8.40
N ALA A 191 8.11 6.10 -8.20
CA ALA A 191 8.33 6.65 -6.86
C ALA A 191 7.01 7.24 -6.32
N LEU A 192 6.58 6.75 -5.16
CA LEU A 192 5.41 7.25 -4.45
C LEU A 192 5.66 8.64 -3.86
N THR A 193 6.87 8.88 -3.35
CA THR A 193 7.30 10.19 -2.86
C THR A 193 8.76 10.45 -3.22
N ARG A 194 9.12 11.73 -3.27
CA ARG A 194 10.47 12.22 -3.47
C ARG A 194 10.81 13.26 -2.42
N THR A 195 11.92 13.05 -1.72
CA THR A 195 12.44 13.97 -0.70
C THR A 195 13.87 14.34 -1.05
N SER A 196 14.13 15.64 -1.23
CA SER A 196 15.48 16.15 -1.48
C SER A 196 16.22 16.40 -0.17
N VAL A 197 17.46 15.94 -0.07
CA VAL A 197 18.31 16.20 1.09
C VAL A 197 19.15 17.45 0.85
N ARG A 198 18.89 18.50 1.63
CA ARG A 198 19.59 19.79 1.55
C ARG A 198 20.28 20.14 2.86
#